data_AF-A0A9R1AAD3-F1
#
_entry.id   AF-A0A9R1AAD3-F1
#
_cell.length_a   1.000
_cell.length_b   1.000
_cell.length_c   1.000
_cell.angle_alpha   90.00
_cell.angle_beta   90.00
_cell.angle_gamma   90.00
#
_symmetry.space_group_name_H-M   'P 1'
#
loop_
_entity.id
_entity.type
_entity.pdbx_description
1 polymer ?
#
loop_
_entity_poly.entity_id
_entity_poly.type
_entity_poly.pdbx_seq_one_letter_code
_entity_poly.pdbx_strand_id
1 'polypeptide(L)'
;MRPAASKAAGKEKSRRKGAGAGAGEHLLTDRVLSLRARLHDALSLGLARSDGHGAKKWQSTDAGIQSHAIKAVTAFLGCLSTEMLRLPPIKESVSDILVLLEGVLQTKNISILIQAADVSSKLVSSIGNSIRQYPILEIVSPLSCQLSAHQLPTAISCARAMNCILNSLVTARGSTHAEILETLERTNAVASIVSALQSYTPDVHPLSYLTEMISLLRTILWIWPSSRYHVWSNGNLMGKLAHFCLATETMVVAKVLRLYAALGTSVWLYVAMELSSFSRMTS
;
A
#
# COMPACT_ATOMS: atom_id res chain seq x y z
N MET A 1 41.82 58.91 -46.85
CA MET A 1 42.66 58.36 -45.77
C MET A 1 41.72 57.69 -44.76
N ARG A 2 41.97 56.41 -44.49
CA ARG A 2 41.28 55.48 -43.55
C ARG A 2 39.85 54.95 -43.83
N PRO A 3 39.61 53.63 -43.59
CA PRO A 3 38.37 52.91 -43.92
C PRO A 3 37.73 52.12 -42.73
N ALA A 4 36.63 51.40 -43.04
CA ALA A 4 36.14 50.08 -42.56
C ALA A 4 36.21 49.58 -41.08
N ALA A 5 35.03 49.17 -40.59
CA ALA A 5 34.59 47.90 -39.95
C ALA A 5 35.26 47.24 -38.71
N SER A 6 34.37 46.84 -37.78
CA SER A 6 34.34 45.64 -36.89
C SER A 6 35.43 45.38 -35.83
N LYS A 7 35.01 45.27 -34.55
CA LYS A 7 35.10 44.02 -33.73
C LYS A 7 34.68 44.22 -32.27
N ALA A 8 34.15 43.13 -31.70
CA ALA A 8 33.74 42.92 -30.31
C ALA A 8 34.91 42.55 -29.37
N ALA A 9 34.72 42.78 -28.04
CA ALA A 9 35.25 42.08 -26.84
C ALA A 9 35.34 43.09 -25.66
N GLY A 10 35.04 42.82 -24.39
CA GLY A 10 34.58 41.64 -23.66
C GLY A 10 34.71 41.86 -22.13
N LYS A 11 33.98 41.04 -21.34
CA LYS A 11 34.09 40.72 -19.88
C LYS A 11 33.78 41.86 -18.87
N GLU A 12 33.08 41.65 -17.75
CA GLU A 12 33.18 40.54 -16.79
C GLU A 12 31.92 40.33 -15.90
N LYS A 13 31.35 39.12 -15.97
CA LYS A 13 31.00 38.18 -14.87
C LYS A 13 30.33 38.70 -13.56
N SER A 14 29.08 38.27 -13.33
CA SER A 14 28.72 37.56 -12.08
C SER A 14 27.40 36.81 -12.27
N ARG A 15 27.50 35.53 -12.64
CA ARG A 15 26.36 34.62 -12.66
C ARG A 15 26.30 33.97 -11.28
N ARG A 16 25.41 34.46 -10.42
CA ARG A 16 25.05 33.80 -9.15
C ARG A 16 24.47 32.42 -9.48
N LYS A 17 25.29 31.38 -9.33
CA LYS A 17 24.86 29.99 -9.30
C LYS A 17 24.41 29.72 -7.86
N GLY A 18 23.13 29.98 -7.59
CA GLY A 18 22.51 29.83 -6.27
C GLY A 18 21.79 28.50 -6.12
N ALA A 19 22.39 27.62 -5.32
CA ALA A 19 21.73 26.90 -4.21
C ALA A 19 20.58 25.91 -4.51
N GLY A 20 20.66 25.08 -5.55
CA GLY A 20 19.71 23.98 -5.76
C GLY A 20 20.29 22.56 -5.76
N ALA A 21 21.56 22.38 -6.13
CA ALA A 21 22.10 21.06 -6.45
C ALA A 21 22.77 20.32 -5.26
N GLY A 22 23.28 21.03 -4.26
CA GLY A 22 24.09 20.42 -3.19
C GLY A 22 23.33 19.91 -1.96
N ALA A 23 22.07 20.32 -1.76
CA ALA A 23 21.34 19.98 -0.53
C ALA A 23 20.85 18.51 -0.49
N GLY A 24 20.67 17.90 -1.66
CA GLY A 24 20.22 16.50 -1.78
C GLY A 24 21.36 15.47 -1.81
N GLU A 25 22.56 15.87 -2.24
CA GLU A 25 23.71 14.96 -2.37
C GLU A 25 24.21 14.44 -1.01
N HIS A 26 24.13 15.27 0.05
CA HIS A 26 24.51 14.86 1.41
C HIS A 26 23.59 13.81 2.04
N LEU A 27 22.39 13.58 1.50
CA LEU A 27 21.45 12.58 2.01
C LEU A 27 21.81 11.16 1.54
N LEU A 28 22.52 11.03 0.42
CA LEU A 28 22.90 9.76 -0.16
C LEU A 28 24.30 9.36 0.32
N THR A 29 24.37 8.84 1.54
CA THR A 29 25.61 8.26 2.08
C THR A 29 26.09 7.07 1.23
N ASP A 30 27.38 6.75 1.29
CA ASP A 30 27.96 5.58 0.61
C ASP A 30 27.21 4.28 0.92
N ARG A 31 26.73 4.14 2.16
CA ARG A 31 25.91 3.01 2.58
C ARG A 31 24.59 2.95 1.82
N VAL A 32 23.89 4.07 1.67
CA VAL A 32 22.61 4.15 0.92
C VAL A 32 22.86 3.83 -0.55
N LEU A 33 23.92 4.40 -1.14
CA LEU A 33 24.26 4.15 -2.54
C LEU A 33 24.61 2.68 -2.78
N SER A 34 25.37 2.05 -1.88
CA SER A 34 25.68 0.62 -1.92
C SER A 34 24.42 -0.25 -1.82
N LEU A 35 23.52 0.06 -0.88
CA LEU A 35 22.25 -0.67 -0.74
C LEU A 35 21.34 -0.50 -1.96
N ARG A 36 21.32 0.70 -2.56
CA ARG A 36 20.59 0.99 -3.79
C ARG A 36 21.17 0.22 -4.98
N ALA A 37 22.49 0.18 -5.13
CA ALA A 37 23.15 -0.59 -6.19
C ALA A 37 22.78 -2.08 -6.07
N ARG A 38 22.92 -2.66 -4.87
CA ARG A 38 22.54 -4.05 -4.61
C ARG A 38 21.06 -4.34 -4.87
N LEU A 39 20.18 -3.39 -4.58
CA LEU A 39 18.77 -3.48 -4.94
C LEU A 39 18.60 -3.57 -6.46
N HIS A 40 19.22 -2.67 -7.22
CA HIS A 40 19.11 -2.67 -8.68
C HIS A 40 19.71 -3.92 -9.32
N ASP A 41 20.84 -4.40 -8.82
CA ASP A 41 21.45 -5.66 -9.26
C ASP A 41 20.47 -6.82 -9.04
N ALA A 42 19.87 -6.93 -7.85
CA ALA A 42 18.90 -7.97 -7.54
C ALA A 42 17.62 -7.87 -8.39
N LEU A 43 17.13 -6.65 -8.64
CA LEU A 43 15.95 -6.42 -9.47
C LEU A 43 16.21 -6.75 -10.95
N SER A 44 17.42 -6.48 -11.45
CA SER A 44 17.81 -6.75 -12.84
C SER A 44 17.74 -8.23 -13.22
N LEU A 45 17.84 -9.13 -12.24
CA LEU A 45 17.72 -10.58 -12.43
C LEU A 45 16.30 -11.04 -12.81
N GLY A 46 15.27 -10.22 -12.53
CA GLY A 46 13.88 -10.59 -12.78
C GLY A 46 13.05 -9.53 -13.51
N LEU A 47 13.52 -8.28 -13.59
CA LEU A 47 12.88 -7.24 -14.37
C LEU A 47 13.26 -7.34 -15.84
N ALA A 48 12.27 -7.48 -16.69
CA ALA A 48 12.42 -7.39 -18.15
C ALA A 48 11.41 -6.39 -18.72
N ARG A 49 11.78 -5.73 -19.81
CA ARG A 49 10.84 -4.94 -20.61
C ARG A 49 10.14 -5.90 -21.55
N SER A 50 8.81 -5.89 -21.55
CA SER A 50 8.08 -6.48 -22.67
C SER A 50 8.56 -5.79 -23.95
N ASP A 51 9.03 -6.55 -24.94
CA ASP A 51 9.27 -6.10 -26.32
C ASP A 51 10.17 -4.86 -26.54
N GLY A 52 11.03 -4.50 -25.57
CA GLY A 52 12.01 -3.41 -25.67
C GLY A 52 11.43 -1.98 -25.50
N HIS A 53 10.13 -1.80 -25.77
CA HIS A 53 9.41 -0.53 -25.62
C HIS A 53 8.29 -0.58 -24.56
N GLY A 54 7.95 -1.76 -24.04
CA GLY A 54 6.91 -1.95 -23.03
C GLY A 54 7.35 -1.59 -21.61
N ALA A 55 6.35 -1.45 -20.73
CA ALA A 55 6.56 -1.26 -19.30
C ALA A 55 7.41 -2.40 -18.70
N LYS A 56 8.24 -2.08 -17.71
CA LYS A 56 8.97 -3.09 -16.94
C LYS A 56 7.97 -4.02 -16.27
N LYS A 57 8.21 -5.33 -16.33
CA LYS A 57 7.47 -6.34 -15.58
C LYS A 57 8.44 -7.31 -14.92
N TRP A 58 8.06 -7.82 -13.76
CA TRP A 58 8.75 -8.92 -13.13
C TRP A 58 8.40 -10.24 -13.83
N GLN A 59 9.41 -10.99 -14.27
CA GLN A 59 9.25 -12.24 -15.03
C GLN A 59 9.88 -13.46 -14.36
N SER A 60 10.78 -13.27 -13.38
CA SER A 60 11.46 -14.40 -12.73
C SER A 60 10.51 -15.19 -11.80
N THR A 61 10.44 -16.50 -12.03
CA THR A 61 9.71 -17.46 -11.19
C THR A 61 10.62 -18.23 -10.24
N ASP A 62 11.93 -18.01 -10.31
CA ASP A 62 12.91 -18.68 -9.45
C ASP A 62 12.80 -18.16 -8.01
N ALA A 63 12.54 -19.07 -7.07
CA ALA A 63 12.32 -18.71 -5.67
C ALA A 63 13.58 -18.10 -5.01
N GLY A 64 14.77 -18.50 -5.45
CA GLY A 64 16.05 -17.95 -4.99
C GLY A 64 16.22 -16.49 -5.40
N ILE A 65 15.97 -16.18 -6.67
CA ILE A 65 15.99 -14.82 -7.22
C ILE A 65 14.92 -13.95 -6.56
N GLN A 66 13.69 -14.45 -6.42
CA GLN A 66 12.60 -13.73 -5.74
C GLN A 66 12.96 -13.42 -4.28
N SER A 67 13.46 -14.41 -3.52
CA SER A 67 13.88 -14.21 -2.13
C SER A 67 15.04 -13.22 -2.03
N HIS A 68 16.02 -13.31 -2.94
CA HIS A 68 17.16 -12.39 -2.99
C HIS A 68 16.70 -10.94 -3.22
N ALA A 69 15.83 -10.72 -4.20
CA ALA A 69 15.26 -9.41 -4.49
C ALA A 69 14.49 -8.85 -3.28
N ILE A 70 13.59 -9.63 -2.68
CA ILE A 70 12.85 -9.24 -1.47
C ILE A 70 13.81 -8.84 -0.32
N LYS A 71 14.89 -9.59 -0.09
CA LYS A 71 15.88 -9.28 0.94
C LYS A 71 16.62 -7.97 0.63
N ALA A 72 16.96 -7.74 -0.64
CA ALA A 72 17.57 -6.48 -1.08
C ALA A 72 16.63 -5.29 -0.85
N VAL A 73 15.34 -5.43 -1.20
CA VAL A 73 14.29 -4.43 -0.90
C VAL A 73 14.22 -4.17 0.59
N THR A 74 14.13 -5.21 1.40
CA THR A 74 13.99 -5.10 2.87
C THR A 74 15.15 -4.31 3.49
N ALA A 75 16.37 -4.53 3.00
CA ALA A 75 17.56 -3.82 3.45
C ALA A 75 17.57 -2.35 3.00
N PHE A 76 17.19 -2.08 1.75
CA PHE A 76 17.11 -0.72 1.21
C PHE A 76 16.02 0.11 1.91
N LEU A 77 14.83 -0.45 2.12
CA LEU A 77 13.76 0.21 2.88
C LEU A 77 14.19 0.59 4.31
N GLY A 78 15.05 -0.24 4.93
CA GLY A 78 15.57 0.01 6.27
C GLY A 78 16.49 1.21 6.40
N CYS A 79 16.95 1.82 5.29
CA CYS A 79 17.79 3.02 5.32
C CYS A 79 17.10 4.28 4.77
N LEU A 80 15.81 4.22 4.42
CA LEU A 80 15.10 5.37 3.87
C LEU A 80 14.70 6.37 4.96
N SER A 81 14.96 7.66 4.72
CA SER A 81 14.37 8.77 5.47
C SER A 81 13.31 9.49 4.63
N THR A 82 12.47 10.32 5.28
CA THR A 82 11.43 11.08 4.57
C THR A 82 12.00 12.09 3.57
N GLU A 83 13.16 12.67 3.85
CA GLU A 83 13.86 13.59 2.95
C GLU A 83 14.34 12.88 1.69
N MET A 84 14.84 11.64 1.83
CA MET A 84 15.33 10.84 0.72
C MET A 84 14.23 10.48 -0.28
N LEU A 85 12.99 10.31 0.16
CA LEU A 85 11.85 10.00 -0.71
C LEU A 85 11.54 11.10 -1.75
N ARG A 86 12.08 12.31 -1.55
CA ARG A 86 11.94 13.41 -2.51
C ARG A 86 12.93 13.29 -3.68
N LEU A 87 14.01 12.52 -3.52
CA LEU A 87 15.08 12.40 -4.51
C LEU A 87 14.63 11.51 -5.68
N PRO A 88 14.78 11.96 -6.95
CA PRO A 88 14.36 11.18 -8.11
C PRO A 88 14.90 9.73 -8.16
N PRO A 89 16.18 9.46 -7.85
CA PRO A 89 16.72 8.10 -7.85
C PRO A 89 16.06 7.16 -6.83
N ILE A 90 15.53 7.71 -5.73
CA ILE A 90 14.80 6.96 -4.70
C ILE A 90 13.37 6.67 -5.18
N LYS A 91 12.72 7.64 -5.82
CA LYS A 91 11.39 7.44 -6.42
C LYS A 91 11.40 6.33 -7.47
N GLU A 92 12.40 6.34 -8.36
CA GLU A 92 12.58 5.27 -9.34
C GLU A 92 12.76 3.89 -8.69
N SER A 93 13.54 3.83 -7.61
CA SER A 93 13.75 2.58 -6.88
C SER A 93 12.46 2.08 -6.22
N VAL A 94 11.62 2.97 -5.68
CA VAL A 94 10.30 2.62 -5.14
C VAL A 94 9.36 2.12 -6.24
N SER A 95 9.35 2.75 -7.42
CA SER A 95 8.56 2.28 -8.55
C SER A 95 8.99 0.88 -9.01
N ASP A 96 10.30 0.62 -9.12
CA ASP A 96 10.80 -0.71 -9.49
C ASP A 96 10.48 -1.78 -8.41
N ILE A 97 10.43 -1.39 -7.14
CA ILE A 97 9.97 -2.26 -6.04
C ILE A 97 8.49 -2.63 -6.20
N LEU A 98 7.63 -1.69 -6.62
CA LEU A 98 6.21 -1.99 -6.83
C LEU A 98 6.01 -2.99 -7.97
N VAL A 99 6.76 -2.86 -9.07
CA VAL A 99 6.75 -3.81 -10.18
C VAL A 99 7.20 -5.21 -9.74
N LEU A 100 8.24 -5.29 -8.89
CA LEU A 100 8.64 -6.56 -8.26
C LEU A 100 7.48 -7.15 -7.44
N LEU A 101 6.89 -6.37 -6.53
CA LEU A 101 5.86 -6.84 -5.62
C LEU A 101 4.60 -7.30 -6.37
N GLU A 102 4.16 -6.55 -7.39
CA GLU A 102 3.06 -6.94 -8.27
C GLU A 102 3.25 -8.35 -8.84
N GLY A 103 4.44 -8.63 -9.39
CA GLY A 103 4.73 -9.94 -9.99
C GLY A 103 4.93 -11.05 -8.96
N VAL A 104 5.65 -10.76 -7.87
CA VAL A 104 5.97 -11.79 -6.87
C VAL A 104 4.76 -12.18 -6.02
N LEU A 105 3.83 -11.26 -5.74
CA LEU A 105 2.60 -11.58 -5.00
C LEU A 105 1.67 -12.56 -5.75
N GLN A 106 1.92 -12.80 -7.04
CA GLN A 106 1.19 -13.76 -7.87
C GLN A 106 1.85 -15.15 -7.91
N THR A 107 2.96 -15.35 -7.19
CA THR A 107 3.67 -16.64 -7.12
C THR A 107 2.84 -17.71 -6.40
N LYS A 108 3.05 -18.97 -6.78
CA LYS A 108 2.49 -20.14 -6.05
C LYS A 108 3.33 -20.54 -4.84
N ASN A 109 4.53 -19.99 -4.70
CA ASN A 109 5.41 -20.28 -3.57
C ASN A 109 4.97 -19.51 -2.32
N ILE A 110 4.34 -20.22 -1.38
CA ILE A 110 3.79 -19.65 -0.14
C ILE A 110 4.83 -18.84 0.65
N SER A 111 6.05 -19.36 0.81
CA SER A 111 7.10 -18.68 1.58
C SER A 111 7.49 -17.34 0.95
N ILE A 112 7.58 -17.30 -0.38
CA ILE A 112 7.90 -16.07 -1.11
C ILE A 112 6.72 -15.10 -1.07
N LEU A 113 5.50 -15.59 -1.20
CA LEU A 113 4.30 -14.77 -1.15
C LEU A 113 4.17 -14.07 0.21
N ILE A 114 4.33 -14.81 1.32
CA ILE A 114 4.32 -14.24 2.68
C ILE A 114 5.39 -13.15 2.80
N GLN A 115 6.62 -13.43 2.36
CA GLN A 115 7.70 -12.45 2.37
C GLN A 115 7.36 -11.19 1.55
N ALA A 116 6.75 -11.33 0.38
CA ALA A 116 6.34 -10.21 -0.46
C ALA A 116 5.21 -9.39 0.18
N ALA A 117 4.24 -10.04 0.81
CA ALA A 117 3.18 -9.36 1.56
C ALA A 117 3.75 -8.57 2.75
N ASP A 118 4.64 -9.18 3.53
CA ASP A 118 5.29 -8.50 4.67
C ASP A 118 6.15 -7.30 4.21
N VAL A 119 6.89 -7.45 3.10
CA VAL A 119 7.65 -6.34 2.49
C VAL A 119 6.73 -5.25 1.94
N SER A 120 5.53 -5.60 1.46
CA SER A 120 4.54 -4.61 1.03
C SER A 120 4.10 -3.72 2.21
N SER A 121 3.81 -4.30 3.38
CA SER A 121 3.57 -3.54 4.62
C SER A 121 4.76 -2.64 4.97
N LYS A 122 5.98 -3.20 4.87
CA LYS A 122 7.21 -2.46 5.20
C LYS A 122 7.44 -1.29 4.24
N LEU A 123 7.18 -1.47 2.95
CA LEU A 123 7.28 -0.41 1.94
C LEU A 123 6.35 0.73 2.31
N VAL A 124 5.07 0.44 2.53
CA VAL A 124 4.05 1.43 2.87
C VAL A 124 4.42 2.21 4.12
N SER A 125 4.84 1.52 5.17
CA SER A 125 5.27 2.16 6.43
C SER A 125 6.54 2.99 6.26
N SER A 126 7.46 2.60 5.38
CA SER A 126 8.70 3.36 5.10
C SER A 126 8.46 4.62 4.27
N ILE A 127 7.51 4.58 3.31
CA ILE A 127 7.21 5.73 2.43
C ILE A 127 6.11 6.64 2.97
N GLY A 128 5.32 6.15 3.94
CA GLY A 128 4.24 6.88 4.61
C GLY A 128 3.27 7.53 3.61
N ASN A 129 2.95 8.81 3.84
CA ASN A 129 2.03 9.57 2.98
C ASN A 129 2.54 9.76 1.54
N SER A 130 3.83 9.51 1.27
CA SER A 130 4.39 9.59 -0.09
C SER A 130 3.85 8.48 -1.00
N ILE A 131 3.23 7.43 -0.44
CA ILE A 131 2.57 6.34 -1.18
C ILE A 131 1.62 6.84 -2.28
N ARG A 132 1.00 8.00 -2.07
CA ARG A 132 0.03 8.61 -3.01
C ARG A 132 0.66 9.07 -4.33
N GLN A 133 1.98 9.12 -4.40
CA GLN A 133 2.73 9.48 -5.61
C GLN A 133 3.04 8.26 -6.49
N TYR A 134 2.71 7.05 -6.04
CA TYR A 134 3.09 5.80 -6.68
C TYR A 134 1.87 4.98 -7.13
N PRO A 135 2.01 4.10 -8.14
CA PRO A 135 0.92 3.27 -8.67
C PRO A 135 0.60 2.09 -7.73
N ILE A 136 0.11 2.39 -6.52
CA ILE A 136 -0.10 1.40 -5.47
C ILE A 136 -1.16 0.34 -5.82
N LEU A 137 -2.03 0.62 -6.79
CA LEU A 137 -3.06 -0.31 -7.27
C LEU A 137 -2.50 -1.63 -7.79
N GLU A 138 -1.28 -1.59 -8.34
CA GLU A 138 -0.58 -2.76 -8.88
C GLU A 138 -0.44 -3.87 -7.83
N ILE A 139 -0.27 -3.51 -6.56
CA ILE A 139 -0.14 -4.49 -5.46
C ILE A 139 -1.46 -4.76 -4.72
N VAL A 140 -2.48 -3.91 -4.86
CA VAL A 140 -3.78 -4.10 -4.17
C VAL A 140 -4.51 -5.34 -4.69
N SER A 141 -4.59 -5.49 -6.01
CA SER A 141 -5.25 -6.62 -6.66
C SER A 141 -4.68 -7.99 -6.25
N PRO A 142 -3.36 -8.25 -6.37
CA PRO A 142 -2.83 -9.54 -5.97
C PRO A 142 -2.95 -9.79 -4.47
N LEU A 143 -2.84 -8.76 -3.60
CA LEU A 143 -3.06 -8.93 -2.17
C LEU A 143 -4.51 -9.32 -1.84
N SER A 144 -5.49 -8.69 -2.49
CA SER A 144 -6.90 -8.94 -2.20
C SER A 144 -7.35 -10.33 -2.66
N CYS A 145 -6.82 -10.84 -3.77
CA CYS A 145 -7.04 -12.22 -4.21
C CYS A 145 -6.56 -13.25 -3.17
N GLN A 146 -5.55 -12.93 -2.37
CA GLN A 146 -4.97 -13.86 -1.38
C GLN A 146 -5.70 -13.83 -0.03
N LEU A 147 -6.70 -12.96 0.17
CA LEU A 147 -7.50 -12.93 1.40
C LEU A 147 -8.35 -14.19 1.59
N SER A 148 -8.73 -14.85 0.49
CA SER A 148 -9.48 -16.10 0.49
C SER A 148 -8.57 -17.34 0.47
N ALA A 149 -7.25 -17.17 0.59
CA ALA A 149 -6.31 -18.27 0.55
C ALA A 149 -6.56 -19.25 1.70
N HIS A 150 -6.55 -20.55 1.38
CA HIS A 150 -6.64 -21.61 2.40
C HIS A 150 -5.45 -21.59 3.37
N GLN A 151 -4.29 -21.08 2.94
CA GLN A 151 -3.12 -20.98 3.79
C GLN A 151 -3.22 -19.76 4.70
N LEU A 152 -3.58 -19.97 5.96
CA LEU A 152 -3.77 -18.90 6.94
C LEU A 152 -2.60 -17.90 7.02
N PRO A 153 -1.31 -18.31 7.03
CA PRO A 153 -0.21 -17.34 7.08
C PRO A 153 -0.20 -16.36 5.90
N THR A 154 -0.55 -16.82 4.70
CA THR A 154 -0.70 -15.98 3.51
C THR A 154 -1.81 -14.96 3.71
N ALA A 155 -3.01 -15.42 4.08
CA ALA A 155 -4.16 -14.54 4.28
C ALA A 155 -3.89 -13.49 5.38
N ILE A 156 -3.20 -13.87 6.47
CA ILE A 156 -2.79 -12.97 7.56
C ILE A 156 -1.87 -11.86 7.04
N SER A 157 -0.77 -12.22 6.36
CA SER A 157 0.19 -11.24 5.85
C SER A 157 -0.43 -10.34 4.78
N CYS A 158 -1.27 -10.88 3.89
CA CYS A 158 -1.98 -10.09 2.90
C CYS A 158 -3.00 -9.14 3.53
N ALA A 159 -3.76 -9.58 4.54
CA ALA A 159 -4.70 -8.73 5.26
C ALA A 159 -3.99 -7.58 5.97
N ARG A 160 -2.85 -7.85 6.61
CA ARG A 160 -2.00 -6.83 7.23
C ARG A 160 -1.48 -5.81 6.21
N ALA A 161 -0.95 -6.29 5.08
CA ALA A 161 -0.46 -5.45 3.99
C ALA A 161 -1.54 -4.54 3.43
N MET A 162 -2.72 -5.09 3.11
CA MET A 162 -3.86 -4.31 2.67
C MET A 162 -4.29 -3.28 3.71
N ASN A 163 -4.38 -3.67 4.98
CA ASN A 163 -4.76 -2.76 6.04
C ASN A 163 -3.76 -1.59 6.16
N CYS A 164 -2.45 -1.84 6.03
CA CYS A 164 -1.43 -0.79 5.98
C CYS A 164 -1.61 0.15 4.78
N ILE A 165 -1.80 -0.41 3.57
CA ILE A 165 -2.02 0.36 2.33
C ILE A 165 -3.24 1.27 2.48
N LEU A 166 -4.38 0.68 2.86
CA LEU A 166 -5.64 1.41 2.97
C LEU A 166 -5.58 2.53 4.01
N ASN A 167 -5.00 2.27 5.20
CA ASN A 167 -4.84 3.31 6.22
C ASN A 167 -3.95 4.47 5.75
N SER A 168 -2.96 4.21 4.89
CA SER A 168 -2.07 5.25 4.35
C SER A 168 -2.73 6.08 3.22
N LEU A 169 -3.80 5.53 2.64
CA LEU A 169 -4.57 6.12 1.55
C LEU A 169 -5.89 6.75 2.00
N VAL A 170 -6.23 6.74 3.30
CA VAL A 170 -7.48 7.33 3.82
C VAL A 170 -7.71 8.77 3.35
N THR A 171 -6.64 9.56 3.18
CA THR A 171 -6.74 10.96 2.71
C THR A 171 -6.13 11.19 1.33
N ALA A 172 -6.10 10.12 0.51
CA ALA A 172 -5.80 10.18 -0.92
C ALA A 172 -6.96 10.81 -1.72
N ARG A 173 -6.75 11.02 -3.03
CA ARG A 173 -7.76 11.59 -3.94
C ARG A 173 -8.92 10.61 -4.15
N GLY A 174 -10.11 11.14 -4.45
CA GLY A 174 -11.31 10.33 -4.67
C GLY A 174 -11.22 9.33 -5.82
N SER A 175 -10.49 9.62 -6.90
CA SER A 175 -10.32 8.68 -8.03
C SER A 175 -9.59 7.40 -7.61
N THR A 176 -8.52 7.53 -6.81
CA THR A 176 -7.80 6.38 -6.25
C THR A 176 -8.70 5.53 -5.35
N HIS A 177 -9.63 6.14 -4.60
CA HIS A 177 -10.58 5.38 -3.79
C HIS A 177 -11.57 4.58 -4.63
N ALA A 178 -12.01 5.11 -5.77
CA ALA A 178 -12.91 4.40 -6.68
C ALA A 178 -12.23 3.17 -7.31
N GLU A 179 -11.00 3.33 -7.82
CA GLU A 179 -10.24 2.23 -8.44
C GLU A 179 -9.90 1.12 -7.43
N ILE A 180 -9.58 1.49 -6.18
CA ILE A 180 -9.38 0.52 -5.11
C ILE A 180 -10.69 -0.20 -4.79
N LEU A 181 -11.81 0.51 -4.66
CA LEU A 181 -13.11 -0.10 -4.38
C LEU A 181 -13.50 -1.12 -5.46
N GLU A 182 -13.39 -0.75 -6.73
CA GLU A 182 -13.65 -1.64 -7.86
C GLU A 182 -12.77 -2.90 -7.80
N THR A 183 -11.50 -2.74 -7.43
CA THR A 183 -10.59 -3.87 -7.23
C THR A 183 -11.04 -4.78 -6.07
N LEU A 184 -11.48 -4.20 -4.95
CA LEU A 184 -12.00 -4.96 -3.80
C LEU A 184 -13.28 -5.73 -4.14
N GLU A 185 -14.17 -5.11 -4.93
CA GLU A 185 -15.41 -5.73 -5.41
C GLU A 185 -15.11 -6.88 -6.38
N ARG A 186 -14.28 -6.63 -7.40
CA ARG A 186 -13.87 -7.65 -8.38
C ARG A 186 -13.22 -8.88 -7.74
N THR A 187 -12.46 -8.67 -6.66
CA THR A 187 -11.78 -9.76 -5.94
C THR A 187 -12.60 -10.36 -4.81
N ASN A 188 -13.84 -9.91 -4.61
CA ASN A 188 -14.71 -10.34 -3.51
C ASN A 188 -14.03 -10.23 -2.14
N ALA A 189 -13.21 -9.20 -1.94
CA ALA A 189 -12.38 -9.04 -0.76
C ALA A 189 -13.22 -8.97 0.53
N VAL A 190 -14.30 -8.16 0.52
CA VAL A 190 -15.20 -8.02 1.68
C VAL A 190 -15.89 -9.35 2.00
N ALA A 191 -16.41 -10.06 1.00
CA ALA A 191 -17.05 -11.36 1.21
C ALA A 191 -16.06 -12.40 1.76
N SER A 192 -14.81 -12.39 1.28
CA SER A 192 -13.74 -13.25 1.77
C SER A 192 -13.42 -12.98 3.24
N ILE A 193 -13.32 -11.70 3.63
CA ILE A 193 -13.08 -11.30 5.02
C ILE A 193 -14.27 -11.68 5.91
N VAL A 194 -15.50 -11.45 5.46
CA VAL A 194 -16.71 -11.83 6.21
C VAL A 194 -16.74 -13.35 6.42
N SER A 195 -16.47 -14.12 5.38
CA SER A 195 -16.42 -15.58 5.45
C SER A 195 -15.33 -16.06 6.43
N ALA A 196 -14.14 -15.44 6.38
CA ALA A 196 -13.04 -15.71 7.30
C ALA A 196 -13.41 -15.47 8.78
N LEU A 197 -14.13 -14.37 9.06
CA LEU A 197 -14.60 -14.05 10.42
C LEU A 197 -15.68 -15.02 10.91
N GLN A 198 -16.52 -15.50 10.01
CA GLN A 198 -17.58 -16.46 10.33
C GLN A 198 -17.03 -17.88 10.56
N SER A 199 -16.03 -18.29 9.78
CA SER A 199 -15.38 -19.60 9.90
C SER A 199 -14.35 -19.67 11.03
N TYR A 200 -13.99 -18.54 11.64
CA TYR A 200 -13.04 -18.50 12.75
C TYR A 200 -13.48 -19.37 13.92
N THR A 201 -12.53 -20.19 14.39
CA THR A 201 -12.59 -21.04 15.57
C THR A 201 -11.24 -20.99 16.30
N PRO A 202 -11.20 -20.74 17.62
CA PRO A 202 -9.95 -20.60 18.37
C PRO A 202 -9.04 -21.84 18.31
N ASP A 203 -9.61 -23.03 18.21
CA ASP A 203 -8.87 -24.31 18.22
C ASP A 203 -8.11 -24.56 16.91
N VAL A 204 -8.55 -23.95 15.81
CA VAL A 204 -8.01 -24.20 14.46
C VAL A 204 -7.25 -22.98 13.94
N HIS A 205 -7.64 -21.77 14.36
CA HIS A 205 -7.18 -20.53 13.76
C HIS A 205 -6.42 -19.67 14.78
N PRO A 206 -5.24 -19.15 14.40
CA PRO A 206 -4.48 -18.28 15.29
C PRO A 206 -5.22 -16.95 15.52
N LEU A 207 -5.05 -16.36 16.70
CA LEU A 207 -5.66 -15.07 17.06
C LEU A 207 -5.30 -13.94 16.08
N SER A 208 -4.11 -14.00 15.47
CA SER A 208 -3.67 -13.06 14.43
C SER A 208 -4.59 -13.08 13.21
N TYR A 209 -5.14 -14.23 12.83
CA TYR A 209 -6.10 -14.32 11.72
C TYR A 209 -7.37 -13.52 11.99
N LEU A 210 -7.98 -13.70 13.16
CA LEU A 210 -9.15 -12.94 13.57
C LEU A 210 -8.85 -11.44 13.61
N THR A 211 -7.78 -11.05 14.28
CA THR A 211 -7.48 -9.64 14.56
C THR A 211 -7.08 -8.85 13.33
N GLU A 212 -6.40 -9.44 12.36
CA GLU A 212 -6.07 -8.80 11.08
C GLU A 212 -7.31 -8.66 10.19
N MET A 213 -8.15 -9.70 10.11
CA MET A 213 -9.40 -9.65 9.33
C MET A 213 -10.38 -8.60 9.87
N ILE A 214 -10.56 -8.51 11.21
CA ILE A 214 -11.37 -7.44 11.83
C ILE A 214 -10.79 -6.06 11.50
N SER A 215 -9.47 -5.91 11.57
CA SER A 215 -8.81 -4.61 11.34
C SER A 215 -8.99 -4.16 9.89
N LEU A 216 -8.81 -5.06 8.94
CA LEU A 216 -9.01 -4.79 7.52
C LEU A 216 -10.47 -4.45 7.22
N LEU A 217 -11.42 -5.25 7.72
CA LEU A 217 -12.85 -4.98 7.52
C LEU A 217 -13.24 -3.60 8.05
N ARG A 218 -12.79 -3.27 9.27
CA ARG A 218 -13.03 -1.95 9.86
C ARG A 218 -12.51 -0.84 8.95
N THR A 219 -11.29 -0.96 8.45
CA THR A 219 -10.68 0.08 7.59
C THR A 219 -11.44 0.21 6.27
N ILE A 220 -11.88 -0.89 5.65
CA ILE A 220 -12.73 -0.84 4.45
C ILE A 220 -14.03 -0.09 4.74
N LEU A 221 -14.74 -0.46 5.81
CA LEU A 221 -16.01 0.17 6.18
C LEU A 221 -15.89 1.65 6.58
N TRP A 222 -14.72 2.03 7.10
CA TRP A 222 -14.42 3.41 7.41
C TRP A 222 -14.25 4.25 6.13
N ILE A 223 -13.52 3.74 5.14
CA ILE A 223 -13.24 4.43 3.88
C ILE A 223 -14.48 4.44 2.96
N TRP A 224 -15.21 3.33 2.87
CA TRP A 224 -16.36 3.18 1.95
C TRP A 224 -17.66 2.90 2.71
N PRO A 225 -18.46 3.94 2.99
CA PRO A 225 -19.76 3.77 3.65
C PRO A 225 -20.74 2.87 2.89
N SER A 226 -20.64 2.78 1.56
CA SER A 226 -21.49 1.91 0.72
C SER A 226 -21.39 0.43 1.09
N SER A 227 -20.22 -0.03 1.56
CA SER A 227 -20.02 -1.43 1.98
C SER A 227 -20.68 -1.77 3.33
N ARG A 228 -21.13 -0.78 4.12
CA ARG A 228 -21.60 -0.99 5.49
C ARG A 228 -22.89 -1.81 5.57
N TYR A 229 -23.86 -1.52 4.70
CA TYR A 229 -25.17 -2.19 4.76
C TYR A 229 -25.06 -3.70 4.56
N HIS A 230 -24.27 -4.13 3.56
CA HIS A 230 -24.04 -5.56 3.28
C HIS A 230 -23.38 -6.30 4.44
N VAL A 231 -22.47 -5.64 5.16
CA VAL A 231 -21.81 -6.24 6.33
C VAL A 231 -22.73 -6.24 7.55
N TRP A 232 -23.43 -5.13 7.81
CA TRP A 232 -24.33 -4.98 8.95
C TRP A 232 -25.52 -5.94 8.90
N SER A 233 -26.12 -6.10 7.72
CA SER A 233 -27.29 -6.97 7.51
C SER A 233 -26.95 -8.47 7.64
N ASN A 234 -25.68 -8.84 7.71
CA ASN A 234 -25.25 -10.22 7.88
C ASN A 234 -25.38 -10.68 9.34
N GLY A 235 -26.54 -11.24 9.70
CA GLY A 235 -26.86 -11.69 11.06
C GLY A 235 -25.87 -12.73 11.62
N ASN A 236 -25.36 -13.63 10.77
CA ASN A 236 -24.36 -14.63 11.18
C ASN A 236 -23.04 -13.97 11.61
N LEU A 237 -22.58 -12.97 10.85
CA LEU A 237 -21.40 -12.20 11.23
C LEU A 237 -21.66 -11.41 12.52
N MET A 238 -22.81 -10.73 12.62
CA MET A 238 -23.15 -9.95 13.82
C MET A 238 -23.20 -10.81 15.08
N GLY A 239 -23.75 -12.02 14.99
CA GLY A 239 -23.77 -12.99 16.09
C GLY A 239 -22.35 -13.43 16.51
N LYS A 240 -21.47 -13.72 15.54
CA LYS A 240 -20.05 -14.06 15.81
C LYS A 240 -19.30 -12.91 16.46
N LEU A 241 -19.46 -11.67 15.96
CA LEU A 241 -18.83 -10.48 16.54
C LEU A 241 -19.32 -10.23 17.98
N ALA A 242 -20.61 -10.39 18.25
CA ALA A 242 -21.16 -10.27 19.60
C ALA A 242 -20.54 -11.30 20.55
N HIS A 243 -20.33 -12.54 20.10
CA HIS A 243 -19.62 -13.54 20.88
C HIS A 243 -18.16 -13.16 21.16
N PHE A 244 -17.45 -12.58 20.20
CA PHE A 244 -16.09 -12.08 20.42
C PHE A 244 -16.01 -10.92 21.42
N CYS A 245 -17.08 -10.13 21.60
CA CYS A 245 -17.15 -9.13 22.68
C CYS A 245 -17.21 -9.75 24.07
N LEU A 246 -17.64 -11.01 24.19
CA LEU A 246 -17.67 -11.74 25.46
C LEU A 246 -16.35 -12.49 25.73
N ALA A 247 -15.38 -12.41 24.83
CA ALA A 247 -14.07 -13.02 25.01
C ALA A 247 -13.26 -12.34 26.12
N THR A 248 -12.37 -13.08 26.78
CA THR A 248 -11.44 -12.55 27.80
C THR A 248 -10.34 -11.69 27.19
N GLU A 249 -10.06 -11.85 25.90
CA GLU A 249 -9.04 -11.13 25.14
C GLU A 249 -9.44 -9.66 24.90
N THR A 250 -8.99 -8.76 25.78
CA THR A 250 -9.29 -7.31 25.71
C THR A 250 -8.95 -6.67 24.37
N MET A 251 -7.89 -7.14 23.70
CA MET A 251 -7.51 -6.67 22.37
C MET A 251 -8.57 -7.01 21.31
N VAL A 252 -9.18 -8.20 21.37
CA VAL A 252 -10.24 -8.62 20.45
C VAL A 252 -11.47 -7.76 20.67
N VAL A 253 -11.90 -7.63 21.93
CA VAL A 253 -13.04 -6.79 22.30
C VAL A 253 -12.85 -5.36 21.78
N ALA A 254 -11.69 -4.75 22.01
CA ALA A 254 -11.40 -3.40 21.52
C ALA A 254 -11.47 -3.30 19.98
N LYS A 255 -10.98 -4.30 19.24
CA LYS A 255 -11.05 -4.32 17.77
C LYS A 255 -12.49 -4.47 17.27
N VAL A 256 -13.30 -5.34 17.90
CA VAL A 256 -14.71 -5.53 17.56
C VAL A 256 -15.52 -4.27 17.85
N LEU A 257 -15.31 -3.62 18.99
CA LEU A 257 -15.98 -2.34 19.31
C LEU A 257 -15.63 -1.25 18.29
N ARG A 258 -14.37 -1.18 17.83
CA ARG A 258 -13.97 -0.26 16.77
C ARG A 258 -14.58 -0.61 15.41
N LEU A 259 -14.84 -1.88 15.14
CA LEU A 259 -15.58 -2.33 13.96
C LEU A 259 -17.05 -1.92 14.04
N TYR A 260 -17.70 -2.10 15.20
CA TYR A 260 -19.06 -1.60 15.44
C TYR A 260 -19.15 -0.09 15.31
N ALA A 261 -18.16 0.67 15.79
CA ALA A 261 -18.12 2.12 15.57
C ALA A 261 -18.05 2.47 14.07
N ALA A 262 -17.24 1.75 13.28
CA ALA A 262 -17.18 1.96 11.83
C ALA A 262 -18.52 1.62 11.14
N LEU A 263 -19.23 0.59 11.60
CA LEU A 263 -20.58 0.24 11.13
C LEU A 263 -21.62 1.31 11.53
N GLY A 264 -21.59 1.75 12.79
CA GLY A 264 -22.56 2.68 13.39
C GLY A 264 -22.41 4.14 13.00
N THR A 265 -21.25 4.56 12.48
CA THR A 265 -21.09 5.90 11.85
C THR A 265 -21.98 6.10 10.61
N SER A 266 -22.70 5.05 10.17
CA SER A 266 -23.81 5.15 9.22
C SER A 266 -25.01 5.94 9.75
N VAL A 267 -25.31 5.93 11.05
CA VAL A 267 -26.54 6.60 11.53
C VAL A 267 -26.37 8.11 11.58
N TRP A 268 -25.23 8.60 12.10
CA TRP A 268 -25.03 10.04 12.28
C TRP A 268 -24.71 10.81 11.00
N LEU A 269 -23.91 10.25 10.08
CA LEU A 269 -23.57 10.93 8.82
C LEU A 269 -24.72 10.91 7.82
N TYR A 270 -25.53 9.84 7.80
CA TYR A 270 -26.70 9.75 6.92
C TYR A 270 -27.81 10.68 7.40
N VAL A 271 -28.08 10.72 8.72
CA VAL A 271 -29.01 11.70 9.32
C VAL A 271 -28.51 13.14 9.13
N ALA A 272 -27.21 13.40 9.30
CA ALA A 272 -26.65 14.74 9.07
C ALA A 272 -26.69 15.16 7.58
N MET A 273 -26.44 14.23 6.64
CA MET A 273 -26.54 14.50 5.20
C MET A 273 -27.99 14.71 4.75
N GLU A 274 -28.96 13.94 5.26
CA GLU A 274 -30.38 14.18 5.01
C GLU A 274 -30.85 15.52 5.59
N LEU A 275 -30.49 15.84 6.84
CA LEU A 275 -30.82 17.14 7.45
C LEU A 275 -30.21 18.31 6.67
N SER A 276 -28.99 18.17 6.16
CA SER A 276 -28.34 19.20 5.35
C SER A 276 -28.93 19.36 3.94
N SER A 277 -29.49 18.29 3.37
CA SER A 277 -30.18 18.30 2.07
C SER A 277 -31.60 18.88 2.22
N PHE A 278 -32.30 18.54 3.31
CA PHE A 278 -33.61 19.08 3.64
C PHE A 278 -33.55 20.59 3.90
N SER A 279 -32.54 21.06 4.65
CA SER A 279 -32.35 22.48 4.94
C SER A 279 -31.98 23.33 3.71
N ARG A 280 -31.49 22.72 2.61
CA ARG A 280 -31.24 23.40 1.32
C ARG A 280 -32.45 23.39 0.38
N MET A 281 -33.43 22.50 0.58
CA MET A 281 -34.68 22.49 -0.19
C MET A 281 -35.75 23.41 0.43
N THR A 282 -35.58 23.82 1.70
CA THR A 282 -36.49 24.71 2.42
C THR A 282 -35.97 26.16 2.55
N SER A 283 -34.92 26.52 1.81
CA SER A 283 -34.37 27.89 1.68
C SER A 283 -34.53 28.36 0.24
#